data_AF-A0A816YEK5-F1
#
_entry.id   AF-A0A816YEK5-F1
#
_cell.length_a   1.000
_cell.length_b   1.000
_cell.length_c   1.000
_cell.angle_alpha   90.00
_cell.angle_beta   90.00
_cell.angle_gamma   90.00
#
_symmetry.space_group_name_H-M   'P 1'
#
loop_
_entity.id
_entity.type
_entity.pdbx_description
1 polymer ?
#
loop_
_entity_poly.entity_id
_entity_poly.type
_entity_poly.pdbx_seq_one_letter_code
_entity_poly.pdbx_strand_id
1 'polypeptide(L)'
;MTPHDDTDRVWEGLTAYRFYKARQHADFEGKRTVVDDTRGTTIRYDDYQLEHFIEFLVSPHICTDLPFGKRELHPSTGETLLIPLTIRNLAPKRIIVQYYNYCKEYYGDVFHPLDQSTLF
;
A
#
# COMPACT_ATOMS: atom_id res chain seq x y z
N MET A 1 -51.69 17.26 13.53
CA MET A 1 -51.79 18.57 12.85
C MET A 1 -50.36 19.07 12.68
N THR A 2 -49.78 18.84 11.50
CA THR A 2 -48.38 19.17 11.11
C THR A 2 -48.28 20.67 10.77
N PRO A 3 -47.11 21.34 10.85
CA PRO A 3 -46.04 21.21 9.83
C PRO A 3 -44.61 21.22 10.46
N HIS A 4 -43.60 20.48 9.99
CA HIS A 4 -43.08 20.29 8.64
C HIS A 4 -42.41 21.55 8.07
N ASP A 5 -41.46 22.17 8.79
CA ASP A 5 -40.84 23.42 8.31
C ASP A 5 -39.41 23.63 8.85
N ASP A 6 -38.48 22.71 8.52
CA ASP A 6 -37.04 22.99 8.67
C ASP A 6 -36.19 22.13 7.72
N THR A 7 -36.70 21.93 6.50
CA THR A 7 -35.95 21.28 5.41
C THR A 7 -35.83 22.16 4.17
N ASP A 8 -36.01 23.47 4.33
CA ASP A 8 -36.03 24.44 3.23
C ASP A 8 -34.65 25.05 2.95
N ARG A 9 -33.61 24.25 3.14
CA ARG A 9 -32.33 24.48 2.48
C ARG A 9 -31.99 23.27 1.63
N VAL A 10 -32.83 23.07 0.62
CA VAL A 10 -32.68 22.06 -0.41
C VAL A 10 -31.40 22.38 -1.18
N TRP A 11 -30.29 21.73 -0.84
CA TRP A 11 -29.20 21.54 -1.80
C TRP A 11 -29.81 20.87 -3.03
N GLU A 12 -29.71 21.52 -4.19
CA GLU A 12 -30.30 21.03 -5.43
C GLU A 12 -29.85 19.58 -5.69
N GLY A 13 -30.77 18.63 -5.51
CA GLY A 13 -30.51 17.20 -5.71
C GLY A 13 -30.73 16.31 -4.48
N LEU A 14 -30.99 16.83 -3.28
CA LEU A 14 -31.24 15.99 -2.10
C LEU A 14 -32.70 16.09 -1.60
N THR A 15 -33.54 15.18 -2.08
CA THR A 15 -34.96 15.05 -1.67
C THR A 15 -35.09 14.57 -0.21
N ALA A 16 -36.15 14.99 0.49
CA ALA A 16 -36.48 14.53 1.84
C ALA A 16 -36.53 12.99 1.97
N TYR A 17 -36.93 12.29 0.91
CA TYR A 17 -36.89 10.83 0.83
C TYR A 17 -35.49 10.24 0.99
N ARG A 18 -34.46 10.88 0.40
CA ARG A 18 -33.05 10.45 0.51
C ARG A 18 -32.54 10.63 1.93
N PHE A 19 -32.93 11.70 2.62
CA PHE A 19 -32.64 11.88 4.05
C PHE A 19 -33.30 10.81 4.91
N TYR A 20 -34.58 10.53 4.68
CA TYR A 20 -35.30 9.48 5.40
C TYR A 20 -34.64 8.10 5.20
N LYS A 21 -34.30 7.75 3.95
CA LYS A 21 -33.61 6.52 3.62
C LYS A 21 -32.21 6.44 4.21
N ALA A 22 -31.41 7.51 4.15
CA ALA A 22 -30.08 7.56 4.74
C ALA A 22 -30.14 7.43 6.27
N ARG A 23 -31.15 8.03 6.92
CA ARG A 23 -31.37 7.91 8.37
C ARG A 23 -31.80 6.51 8.76
N GLN A 24 -32.72 5.89 8.02
CA GLN A 24 -33.07 4.48 8.20
C GLN A 24 -31.87 3.56 8.02
N HIS A 25 -31.05 3.81 7.01
CA HIS A 25 -29.81 3.07 6.77
C HIS A 25 -28.80 3.27 7.90
N ALA A 26 -28.61 4.49 8.40
CA ALA A 26 -27.74 4.75 9.55
C ALA A 26 -28.26 4.09 10.85
N ASP A 27 -29.58 3.98 11.01
CA ASP A 27 -30.19 3.30 12.16
C ASP A 27 -30.11 1.76 12.06
N PHE A 28 -30.24 1.19 10.86
CA PHE A 28 -30.20 -0.27 10.62
C PHE A 28 -28.80 -0.83 10.40
N GLU A 29 -27.98 -0.14 9.60
CA GLU A 29 -26.63 -0.57 9.23
C GLU A 29 -25.54 0.26 9.91
N GLY A 30 -25.81 1.48 10.37
CA GLY A 30 -24.79 2.43 10.85
C GLY A 30 -24.65 2.56 12.37
N LYS A 31 -25.57 2.01 13.17
CA LYS A 31 -25.43 2.02 14.63
C LYS A 31 -24.33 1.03 15.03
N ARG A 32 -23.14 1.58 15.27
CA ARG A 32 -21.90 0.90 15.70
C ARG A 32 -21.10 0.21 14.60
N THR A 33 -21.39 0.47 13.33
CA THR A 33 -20.61 -0.12 12.24
C THR A 33 -19.44 0.80 11.91
N VAL A 34 -18.23 0.25 11.98
CA VAL A 34 -16.99 0.94 11.67
C VAL A 34 -17.03 1.30 10.18
N VAL A 35 -16.93 2.59 9.86
CA VAL A 35 -16.71 3.05 8.49
C VAL A 35 -15.44 2.34 8.00
N ASP A 36 -15.54 1.58 6.92
CA ASP A 36 -14.37 1.06 6.22
C ASP A 36 -13.63 2.26 5.62
N ASP A 37 -12.69 2.77 6.43
CA ASP A 37 -11.82 3.86 6.08
C ASP A 37 -10.81 3.31 5.07
N THR A 38 -11.26 3.20 3.82
CA THR A 38 -10.43 2.96 2.64
C THR A 38 -9.54 4.18 2.40
N ARG A 39 -8.72 4.55 3.40
CA ARG A 39 -7.58 5.43 3.20
C ARG A 39 -6.70 4.74 2.17
N GLY A 40 -6.52 5.39 1.03
CA GLY A 40 -5.47 5.03 0.09
C GLY A 40 -4.16 4.82 0.85
N THR A 41 -3.47 3.74 0.50
CA THR A 41 -2.29 3.20 1.18
C THR A 41 -1.32 4.32 1.51
N THR A 42 -1.25 4.69 2.79
CA THR A 42 -0.23 5.63 3.25
C THR A 42 1.10 4.93 3.04
N ILE A 43 1.98 5.50 2.20
CA ILE A 43 3.33 4.97 2.04
C ILE A 43 4.06 5.25 3.36
N ARG A 44 4.39 4.19 4.10
CA ARG A 44 5.00 4.24 5.45
C ARG A 44 6.51 3.94 5.40
N TYR A 45 7.15 4.19 4.27
CA TYR A 45 8.51 3.75 4.03
C TYR A 45 9.37 4.93 3.65
N ASP A 46 10.58 4.96 4.21
CA ASP A 46 11.61 5.90 3.81
C ASP A 46 12.19 5.44 2.46
N ASP A 47 12.19 6.34 1.47
CA ASP A 47 12.61 6.02 0.11
C ASP A 47 14.05 5.51 0.09
N TYR A 48 14.92 6.05 0.95
CA TYR A 48 16.30 5.62 1.09
C TYR A 48 16.42 4.19 1.61
N GLN A 49 15.62 3.79 2.63
CA GLN A 49 15.61 2.41 3.11
C GLN A 49 15.16 1.41 2.04
N LEU A 50 14.19 1.82 1.20
CA LEU A 50 13.68 1.00 0.11
C LEU A 50 14.70 0.87 -1.01
N GLU A 51 15.28 1.99 -1.45
CA GLU A 51 16.30 2.03 -2.50
C GLU A 51 17.51 1.18 -2.11
N HIS A 52 18.00 1.33 -0.88
CA HIS A 52 19.10 0.51 -0.35
C HIS A 52 18.80 -1.00 -0.38
N PHE A 53 17.56 -1.40 -0.09
CA PHE A 53 17.18 -2.81 -0.21
C PHE A 53 17.12 -3.29 -1.67
N ILE A 54 16.65 -2.44 -2.59
CA ILE A 54 16.63 -2.75 -4.02
C ILE A 54 18.06 -2.89 -4.56
N GLU A 55 18.98 -2.00 -4.18
CA GLU A 55 20.40 -2.10 -4.53
C GLU A 55 21.01 -3.41 -4.03
N PHE A 56 20.72 -3.78 -2.79
CA PHE A 56 21.14 -5.07 -2.23
C PHE A 56 20.59 -6.26 -3.03
N LEU A 57 19.32 -6.22 -3.43
CA LEU A 57 18.70 -7.29 -4.22
C LEU A 57 19.32 -7.46 -5.61
N VAL A 58 19.73 -6.36 -6.23
CA VAL A 58 20.35 -6.35 -7.58
C VAL A 58 21.84 -6.71 -7.52
N SER A 59 22.44 -6.74 -6.32
CA SER A 59 23.83 -7.16 -6.14
C SER A 59 24.10 -8.55 -6.75
N PRO A 60 25.25 -8.75 -7.42
CA PRO A 60 25.62 -10.03 -8.05
C PRO A 60 25.65 -11.22 -7.09
N HIS A 61 25.75 -10.95 -5.78
CA HIS A 61 25.73 -11.98 -4.75
C HIS A 61 24.32 -12.53 -4.47
N ILE A 62 23.27 -11.77 -4.82
CA ILE A 62 21.87 -12.09 -4.54
C ILE A 62 21.14 -12.54 -5.82
N CYS A 63 21.40 -11.87 -6.93
CA CYS A 63 20.86 -12.23 -8.25
C CYS A 63 21.98 -12.56 -9.24
N THR A 64 21.77 -13.58 -10.08
CA THR A 64 22.66 -13.85 -11.22
C THR A 64 22.23 -13.01 -12.42
N ASP A 65 23.19 -12.47 -13.17
CA ASP A 65 23.04 -11.53 -14.29
C ASP A 65 22.24 -12.02 -15.52
N LEU A 66 21.55 -13.17 -15.44
CA LEU A 66 20.70 -13.65 -16.53
C LEU A 66 19.21 -13.44 -16.21
N PRO A 67 18.56 -12.40 -16.77
CA PRO A 67 17.12 -12.29 -16.72
C PRO A 67 16.49 -13.35 -17.63
N PHE A 68 15.66 -14.23 -17.06
CA PHE A 68 14.85 -15.20 -17.83
C PHE A 68 13.55 -14.53 -18.29
N GLY A 69 13.69 -13.53 -19.17
CA GLY A 69 12.58 -12.77 -19.72
C GLY A 69 12.28 -11.46 -18.98
N LYS A 70 11.13 -10.87 -19.33
CA LYS A 70 10.65 -9.56 -18.83
C LYS A 70 9.17 -9.68 -18.50
N ARG A 71 8.72 -8.98 -17.45
CA ARG A 71 7.30 -8.81 -17.11
C ARG A 71 6.90 -7.37 -17.37
N GLU A 72 5.78 -7.19 -18.05
CA GLU A 72 5.16 -5.89 -18.23
C GLU A 72 4.34 -5.53 -17.00
N LEU A 73 4.57 -4.35 -16.45
CA LEU A 73 3.79 -3.77 -15.38
C LEU A 73 3.09 -2.53 -15.93
N HIS A 74 1.77 -2.49 -15.83
CA HIS A 74 0.95 -1.37 -16.27
C HIS A 74 0.44 -0.63 -15.03
N PRO A 75 1.10 0.46 -14.59
CA PRO A 75 0.59 1.28 -13.51
C PRO A 75 -0.67 2.03 -13.98
N SER A 76 -1.43 2.54 -13.02
CA SER A 76 -2.62 3.38 -13.28
C SER A 76 -2.30 4.68 -14.03
N THR A 77 -1.03 5.06 -14.13
CA THR A 77 -0.53 6.18 -14.93
C THR A 77 -0.55 5.90 -16.44
N GLY A 78 -0.80 4.67 -16.86
CA GLY A 78 -0.89 4.28 -18.27
C GLY A 78 0.45 3.99 -18.94
N GLU A 79 1.56 4.08 -18.20
CA GLU A 79 2.88 3.69 -18.68
C GLU A 79 3.04 2.16 -18.68
N THR A 80 3.99 1.62 -19.45
CA THR A 80 4.36 0.20 -19.39
C THR A 80 5.80 0.09 -18.91
N LEU A 81 5.97 -0.42 -17.69
CA LEU A 81 7.27 -0.68 -17.08
C LEU A 81 7.70 -2.11 -17.38
N LEU A 82 8.86 -2.27 -18.02
CA LEU A 82 9.45 -3.59 -18.27
C LEU A 82 10.34 -3.98 -17.10
N ILE A 83 9.90 -4.93 -16.29
CA ILE A 83 10.63 -5.43 -15.12
C ILE A 83 11.38 -6.70 -15.54
N PRO A 84 12.72 -6.77 -15.37
CA PRO A 84 13.47 -7.98 -15.65
C PRO A 84 13.04 -9.11 -14.71
N LEU A 85 12.87 -10.33 -15.26
CA LEU A 85 12.67 -11.53 -14.45
C LEU A 85 14.03 -12.07 -14.01
N THR A 86 14.62 -11.41 -13.02
CA THR A 86 15.93 -11.80 -12.49
C THR A 86 15.81 -13.09 -11.67
N ILE A 87 16.69 -14.07 -11.94
CA ILE A 87 16.76 -15.29 -11.12
C ILE A 87 17.49 -14.95 -9.82
N ARG A 88 16.75 -15.04 -8.71
CA ARG A 88 17.33 -14.94 -7.37
C ARG A 88 18.04 -16.24 -7.03
N ASN A 89 19.29 -16.15 -6.57
CA ASN A 89 20.10 -17.32 -6.20
C ASN A 89 19.67 -17.92 -4.84
N LEU A 90 18.88 -17.18 -4.07
CA LEU A 90 18.52 -17.50 -2.70
C LEU A 90 17.01 -17.40 -2.50
N ALA A 91 16.49 -18.21 -1.57
CA ALA A 91 15.10 -18.10 -1.13
C ALA A 91 14.85 -16.72 -0.48
N PRO A 92 13.67 -16.10 -0.67
CA PRO A 92 13.36 -14.76 -0.15
C PRO A 92 13.68 -14.58 1.34
N LYS A 93 13.31 -15.56 2.17
CA LYS A 93 13.61 -15.55 3.61
C LYS A 93 15.12 -15.48 3.92
N ARG A 94 15.96 -16.16 3.12
CA ARG A 94 17.42 -16.12 3.30
C ARG A 94 18.01 -14.78 2.87
N ILE A 95 17.46 -14.17 1.83
CA ILE A 95 17.85 -12.84 1.35
C ILE A 95 17.61 -11.81 2.46
N ILE A 96 16.44 -11.83 3.11
CA ILE A 96 16.12 -10.90 4.19
C ILE A 96 17.08 -11.06 5.37
N VAL A 97 17.39 -12.30 5.77
CA VAL A 97 18.35 -12.55 6.84
C VAL A 97 19.75 -12.04 6.49
N GLN A 98 20.22 -12.28 5.26
CA GLN A 98 21.49 -11.74 4.80
C GLN A 98 21.48 -10.21 4.73
N TYR A 99 20.39 -9.60 4.31
CA TYR A 99 20.25 -8.16 4.28
C TYR A 99 20.40 -7.55 5.68
N TYR A 100 19.77 -8.14 6.70
CA TYR A 100 19.93 -7.67 8.08
C TYR A 100 21.35 -7.85 8.61
N ASN A 101 22.01 -8.96 8.30
CA ASN A 101 23.42 -9.16 8.66
C ASN A 101 24.31 -8.13 7.96
N TYR A 102 24.10 -7.90 6.66
CA TYR A 102 24.80 -6.89 5.89
C TYR A 102 24.61 -5.48 6.49
N CYS A 103 23.37 -5.10 6.82
CA CYS A 103 23.08 -3.81 7.45
C CYS A 103 23.84 -3.64 8.78
N LYS A 104 23.82 -4.68 9.62
CA LYS A 104 24.50 -4.69 10.91
C LYS A 104 26.03 -4.63 10.77
N GLU A 105 26.60 -5.33 9.80
CA GLU A 105 28.04 -5.38 9.58
C GLU A 105 28.59 -4.06 9.02
N TYR A 106 27.91 -3.44 8.06
CA TYR A 106 28.41 -2.26 7.36
C TYR A 106 28.00 -0.94 8.00
N TYR A 107 26.81 -0.89 8.61
CA TYR A 107 26.24 0.35 9.15
C TYR A 107 26.01 0.32 10.67
N GLY A 108 26.19 -0.83 11.32
CA GLY A 108 25.98 -0.98 12.76
C GLY A 108 24.57 -0.56 13.18
N ASP A 109 24.47 0.26 14.23
CA ASP A 109 23.20 0.77 14.77
C ASP A 109 22.75 2.10 14.10
N VAL A 110 23.48 2.58 13.09
CA VAL A 110 23.16 3.86 12.42
C VAL A 110 22.02 3.68 11.42
N PHE A 111 22.02 2.57 10.71
CA PHE A 111 21.01 2.26 9.70
C PHE A 111 20.00 1.25 10.24
N HIS A 112 18.72 1.62 10.19
CA HIS A 112 17.62 0.76 10.56
C HIS A 112 16.95 0.28 9.27
N PRO A 113 17.08 -1.00 8.88
CA PRO A 113 16.42 -1.52 7.69
C PRO A 113 14.90 -1.62 7.90
N LEU A 114 14.15 -1.74 6.80
CA LEU A 114 12.70 -2.00 6.84
C LEU A 114 12.38 -3.29 7.61
N ASP A 115 11.19 -3.31 8.22
CA ASP A 115 10.72 -4.46 8.97
C ASP A 115 10.49 -5.68 8.05
N GLN A 116 10.61 -6.87 8.62
CA GLN A 116 10.53 -8.11 7.86
C GLN A 116 9.17 -8.28 7.18
N SER A 117 8.09 -7.76 7.79
CA SER A 117 6.75 -7.76 7.19
C SER A 117 6.65 -6.97 5.89
N THR A 118 7.56 -6.01 5.68
CA THR A 118 7.63 -5.16 4.48
C THR A 118 8.54 -5.75 3.42
N LEU A 119 9.61 -6.46 3.82
CA LEU A 119 10.61 -7.02 2.91
C LEU A 119 10.23 -8.40 2.32
N PHE A 120 9.14 -9.01 2.81
CA PHE A 120 8.70 -10.35 2.43
C PHE A 120 7.92 -10.40 1.11
#